data_AF-A0AAU6K1M0-F1
#
_entry.id   AF-A0AAU6K1M0-F1
#
_cell.length_a   1.000
_cell.length_b   1.000
_cell.length_c   1.000
_cell.angle_alpha   90.00
_cell.angle_beta   90.00
_cell.angle_gamma   90.00
#
_symmetry.space_group_name_H-M   'P 1'
#
loop_
_entity.id
_entity.type
_entity.pdbx_description
1 polymer ?
#
loop_
_entity_poly.entity_id
_entity_poly.type
_entity_poly.pdbx_seq_one_letter_code
_entity_poly.pdbx_strand_id
1 'polypeptide(L)' 'MSLHTDLHTLVGAYSLHALPDDEHALFEAHLRDCRACAEEAENLTATATKLAAAITSPPAMS' A
#
# COMPACT_ATOMS: atom_id res chain seq x y z
N MET A 1 10.63 9.69 18.71
CA MET A 1 9.45 9.46 17.85
C MET A 1 8.90 8.09 18.21
N SER A 2 7.60 7.98 18.41
CA SER A 2 6.99 6.69 18.76
C SER A 2 6.79 5.88 17.49
N LEU A 3 7.41 4.70 17.43
CA LEU A 3 7.38 3.73 16.34
C LEU A 3 5.99 3.54 15.69
N HIS A 4 4.93 3.64 16.48
CA HIS A 4 3.55 3.45 16.02
C HIS A 4 3.05 4.56 15.08
N THR A 5 3.43 5.82 15.30
CA THR A 5 3.09 6.91 14.37
C THR A 5 3.86 6.76 13.08
N ASP A 6 5.12 6.33 13.13
CA ASP A 6 5.94 6.10 11.94
C ASP A 6 5.33 4.98 11.07
N LEU A 7 4.85 3.88 11.68
CA LEU A 7 4.20 2.78 10.96
C LEU A 7 2.94 3.21 10.18
N HIS A 8 2.07 4.05 10.74
CA HIS A 8 0.87 4.53 10.02
C HIS A 8 1.21 5.33 8.75
N THR A 9 2.40 5.91 8.66
CA THR A 9 2.84 6.64 7.46
C THR A 9 3.31 5.71 6.33
N LEU A 10 3.56 4.43 6.63
CA LEU A 10 4.09 3.46 5.65
C LEU A 10 3.02 2.88 4.71
N VAL A 11 1.72 3.04 5.00
CA VAL A 11 0.62 2.39 4.25
C VAL A 11 0.68 2.64 2.74
N GLY A 12 1.06 3.84 2.32
CA GLY A 12 1.24 4.18 0.90
C GLY A 12 2.42 3.46 0.27
N ALA A 13 3.58 3.47 0.93
CA ALA A 13 4.77 2.78 0.44
C ALA A 13 4.58 1.25 0.42
N TYR A 14 3.92 0.69 1.44
CA TYR A 14 3.52 -0.72 1.48
C TYR A 14 2.64 -1.09 0.28
N SER A 15 1.57 -0.31 0.03
CA SER A 15 0.61 -0.56 -1.07
C SER A 15 1.26 -0.50 -2.47
N LEU A 16 2.41 0.17 -2.59
CA LEU A 16 3.19 0.29 -3.81
C LEU A 16 4.38 -0.68 -3.87
N HIS A 17 4.52 -1.57 -2.89
CA HIS A 17 5.67 -2.49 -2.75
C HIS A 17 7.02 -1.75 -2.73
N ALA A 18 7.07 -0.61 -2.04
CA ALA A 18 8.21 0.29 -1.99
C ALA A 18 8.93 0.32 -0.62
N LEU A 19 8.56 -0.57 0.29
CA LEU A 19 9.24 -0.72 1.57
C LEU A 19 10.47 -1.64 1.45
N PRO A 20 11.56 -1.36 2.19
CA PRO A 20 12.59 -2.37 2.44
C PRO A 20 12.03 -3.53 3.28
N ASP A 21 12.68 -4.68 3.19
CA ASP A 21 12.17 -5.96 3.74
C ASP A 21 11.88 -5.91 5.25
N ASP A 22 12.69 -5.17 6.01
CA ASP A 22 12.54 -5.03 7.46
C ASP A 22 11.31 -4.18 7.83
N GLU A 23 11.11 -3.06 7.15
CA GLU A 23 9.91 -2.23 7.32
C GLU A 23 8.64 -2.94 6.83
N HIS A 24 8.76 -3.73 5.76
CA HIS A 24 7.65 -4.53 5.24
C HIS A 24 7.16 -5.55 6.28
N ALA A 25 8.08 -6.32 6.88
CA ALA A 25 7.73 -7.30 7.91
C ALA A 25 7.12 -6.64 9.16
N LEU A 26 7.63 -5.47 9.56
CA LEU A 26 7.06 -4.70 10.67
C LEU A 26 5.65 -4.19 10.35
N PHE A 27 5.42 -3.72 9.13
CA PHE A 27 4.11 -3.23 8.73
C PHE A 27 3.09 -4.37 8.60
N GLU A 28 3.46 -5.54 8.08
CA GLU A 28 2.58 -6.72 8.07
C GLU A 28 2.17 -7.17 9.48
N ALA A 29 3.10 -7.11 10.44
CA ALA A 29 2.76 -7.38 11.83
C ALA A 29 1.73 -6.37 12.36
N HIS A 30 1.87 -5.09 12.02
CA HIS A 30 0.94 -4.03 12.39
C HIS A 30 -0.47 -4.20 11.77
N LEU A 31 -0.56 -4.66 10.52
CA LEU A 31 -1.84 -4.90 9.84
C LEU A 31 -2.74 -5.90 10.59
N ARG A 32 -2.15 -6.80 11.40
CA ARG A 32 -2.92 -7.76 12.22
C ARG A 32 -3.70 -7.09 13.36
N ASP A 33 -3.23 -5.93 13.82
CA ASP A 33 -3.76 -5.26 15.01
C ASP A 33 -4.46 -3.92 14.68
N CYS A 34 -4.23 -3.36 13.48
CA CYS A 34 -4.78 -2.06 13.09
C CYS A 34 -5.69 -2.16 11.86
N ARG A 35 -6.99 -2.26 12.12
CA ARG A 35 -8.03 -2.32 11.09
C ARG A 35 -8.01 -1.14 10.12
N ALA A 36 -7.73 0.07 10.61
CA ALA A 36 -7.70 1.27 9.76
C ALA A 36 -6.58 1.20 8.70
N CYS A 37 -5.39 0.70 9.07
CA CYS A 37 -4.30 0.52 8.12
C CYS A 37 -4.58 -0.62 7.14
N ALA A 38 -5.27 -1.69 7.57
CA ALA A 38 -5.68 -2.77 6.67
C ALA A 38 -6.68 -2.28 5.60
N GLU A 39 -7.72 -1.55 6.01
CA GLU A 39 -8.71 -0.98 5.08
C GLU A 39 -8.08 0.01 4.09
N GLU A 40 -7.17 0.86 4.55
CA GLU A 40 -6.48 1.83 3.70
C GLU A 40 -5.50 1.14 2.72
N ALA A 41 -4.76 0.11 3.17
CA ALA A 41 -3.87 -0.67 2.31
C ALA A 41 -4.64 -1.37 1.18
N GLU A 42 -5.80 -1.94 1.48
CA GLU A 42 -6.68 -2.54 0.46
C GLU A 42 -7.15 -1.50 -0.57
N ASN A 43 -7.59 -0.32 -0.11
CA ASN A 43 -8.06 0.76 -0.97
C ASN A 43 -6.96 1.30 -1.89
N LEU A 44 -5.77 1.55 -1.34
CA LEU A 44 -4.62 2.03 -2.10
C LEU A 44 -4.11 0.98 -3.09
N THR A 45 -4.08 -0.30 -2.70
CA THR A 45 -3.71 -1.41 -3.61
C THR A 45 -4.70 -1.53 -4.77
N ALA A 46 -6.00 -1.43 -4.51
CA ALA A 46 -7.03 -1.42 -5.56
C ALA A 46 -6.87 -0.22 -6.51
N THR A 47 -6.51 0.95 -5.98
CA THR A 47 -6.23 2.15 -6.78
C THR A 47 -4.97 1.98 -7.64
N ALA A 48 -3.87 1.51 -7.06
CA ALA A 48 -2.64 1.22 -7.79
C ALA A 48 -2.88 0.21 -8.93
N THR A 49 -3.70 -0.82 -8.68
CA THR A 49 -4.09 -1.80 -9.69
C THR A 49 -4.84 -1.16 -10.87
N LYS A 50 -5.79 -0.26 -10.60
CA LYS A 50 -6.52 0.49 -11.65
C LYS A 50 -5.57 1.36 -12.48
N LEU A 51 -4.62 2.03 -11.83
CA LEU A 51 -3.61 2.84 -12.53
C LEU A 51 -2.71 1.97 -13.43
N ALA A 52 -2.26 0.82 -12.93
CA ALA A 52 -1.48 -0.14 -13.71
C ALA A 52 -2.28 -0.69 -14.92
N ALA A 53 -3.57 -0.97 -14.75
CA ALA A 53 -4.44 -1.41 -15.83
C ALA A 53 -4.59 -0.34 -16.94
N ALA A 54 -4.65 0.94 -16.57
CA ALA A 54 -4.80 2.03 -17.53
C ALA A 54 -3.58 2.22 -18.44
N ILE A 55 -2.37 1.96 -17.93
CA ILE A 55 -1.13 2.09 -18.72
C ILE A 55 -0.78 0.85 -19.54
N THR A 56 -1.35 -0.31 -19.18
CA THR A 56 -1.12 -1.59 -19.88
C THR A 56 -2.13 -1.85 -20.99
N SER A 57 -3.26 -1.16 -20.97
CA SER A 57 -4.27 -1.24 -22.04
C SER A 57 -3.81 -0.40 -23.23
N PRO A 58 -3.77 -0.94 -24.47
CA PRO A 58 -3.51 -0.12 -25.64
C PRO A 58 -4.57 0.97 -25.75
N PRO A 59 -4.21 2.19 -26.22
CA PRO A 59 -5.18 3.27 -26.36
C PRO A 59 -6.33 2.79 -27.24
N ALA A 60 -7.57 3.04 -26.80
CA ALA A 60 -8.74 2.73 -27.61
C ALA A 60 -8.65 3.55 -28.90
N MET A 61 -8.40 2.86 -30.02
CA MET A 61 -8.39 3.51 -31.33
C MET A 61 -9.83 3.96 -31.62
N SER A 62 -10.02 5.29 -31.63
CA SER A 62 -11.20 5.92 -32.19
C SER A 62 -11.03 6.08 -33.70
#